data_AF-A0A5K1GU18-F1
#
_entry.id   AF-A0A5K1GU18-F1
#
_cell.length_a   1.000
_cell.length_b   1.000
_cell.length_c   1.000
_cell.angle_alpha   90.00
_cell.angle_beta   90.00
_cell.angle_gamma   90.00
#
_symmetry.space_group_name_H-M   'P 1'
#
loop_
_entity.id
_entity.type
_entity.pdbx_description
1 polymer ?
#
loop_
_entity_poly.entity_id
_entity_poly.type
_entity_poly.pdbx_seq_one_letter_code
_entity_poly.pdbx_strand_id
1 'polypeptide(L)'
;MENTTRRHNSSSPLWQKSDRLLKGWITGTLAEEILGIIIRQQTAMEVWTTLTQHFANKSKEREMFLMQKLQMHKKGNSSIDEYIRSFKKISDEVTAIGKPITDETKVFWLLTGLGKDYESFQTILLTTMLKPPAPSYVEVVALLQNHETMRTLEEDSPSTHVAFFSHRQPNQRHKGGKNQNFNSKGRSFVQASQS
;
A
#
# COMPACT_ATOMS: atom_id res chain seq x y z
N MET A 1 4.21 55.41 -30.00
CA MET A 1 4.24 54.94 -28.60
C MET A 1 5.24 53.80 -28.53
N GLU A 2 6.25 53.95 -27.67
CA GLU A 2 7.56 53.28 -27.71
C GLU A 2 7.50 51.75 -27.68
N ASN A 3 8.16 51.15 -28.67
CA ASN A 3 8.53 49.74 -28.68
C ASN A 3 9.97 49.63 -28.14
N THR A 4 10.14 49.77 -26.82
CA THR A 4 11.46 49.63 -26.17
C THR A 4 11.85 48.16 -26.10
N THR A 5 12.46 47.72 -27.20
CA THR A 5 13.19 46.46 -27.28
C THR A 5 14.32 46.51 -26.25
N ARG A 6 14.13 45.90 -25.07
CA ARG A 6 15.20 45.63 -24.09
C ARG A 6 16.18 44.62 -24.68
N ARG A 7 17.00 45.05 -25.65
CA ARG A 7 18.22 44.31 -26.02
C ARG A 7 19.23 44.58 -24.92
N HIS A 8 19.36 43.58 -24.07
CA HIS A 8 20.32 43.46 -23.00
C HIS A 8 21.72 43.88 -23.49
N ASN A 9 22.28 44.94 -22.92
CA ASN A 9 23.62 45.42 -23.20
C ASN A 9 24.66 44.52 -22.51
N SER A 10 24.70 43.23 -22.89
CA SER A 10 25.64 42.23 -22.33
C SER A 10 27.11 42.57 -22.62
N SER A 11 27.36 43.50 -23.53
CA SER A 11 28.69 43.93 -23.99
C SER A 11 29.23 45.17 -23.29
N SER A 12 28.45 45.82 -22.42
CA SER A 12 28.90 47.02 -21.71
C SER A 12 29.93 46.69 -20.62
N PRO A 13 31.00 47.49 -20.46
CA PRO A 13 31.96 47.32 -19.37
C PRO A 13 31.32 47.36 -17.97
N LEU A 14 30.23 48.12 -17.81
CA LEU A 14 29.48 48.19 -16.56
C LEU A 14 28.73 46.88 -16.29
N TRP A 15 28.11 46.30 -17.32
CA TRP A 15 27.44 45.02 -17.22
C TRP A 15 28.42 43.89 -16.84
N GLN A 16 29.59 43.86 -17.47
CA GLN A 16 30.63 42.86 -17.19
C GLN A 16 31.19 42.96 -15.77
N LYS A 17 31.33 44.19 -15.23
CA LYS A 17 31.71 44.38 -13.81
C LYS A 17 30.65 43.83 -12.87
N SER A 18 29.37 44.15 -13.11
CA SER A 18 28.26 43.67 -12.30
C SER A 18 28.11 42.15 -12.36
N ASP A 19 28.23 41.54 -13.53
CA ASP A 19 28.17 40.09 -13.72
C ASP A 19 29.30 39.37 -12.95
N ARG A 20 30.53 39.89 -13.02
CA ARG A 20 31.67 39.34 -12.25
C ARG A 20 31.48 39.45 -10.74
N LEU A 21 30.96 40.59 -10.25
CA LEU A 21 30.66 40.77 -8.83
C LEU A 21 29.57 39.79 -8.36
N LEU A 22 28.48 39.69 -9.12
CA LEU A 22 27.39 38.78 -8.81
C LEU A 22 27.85 37.33 -8.80
N LYS A 23 28.65 36.92 -9.79
CA LYS A 23 29.27 35.60 -9.82
C LYS A 23 30.13 35.37 -8.59
N GLY A 24 31.00 36.33 -8.23
CA GLY A 24 31.84 36.26 -7.04
C GLY A 24 31.05 36.07 -5.75
N TRP A 25 29.94 36.80 -5.60
CA TRP A 25 29.03 36.66 -4.45
C TRP A 25 28.35 35.30 -4.42
N ILE A 26 27.81 34.84 -5.55
CA ILE A 26 27.19 33.51 -5.63
C ILE A 26 28.24 32.44 -5.32
N THR A 27 29.45 32.51 -5.88
CA THR A 27 30.50 31.52 -5.58
C THR A 27 30.94 31.54 -4.12
N GLY A 28 30.95 32.72 -3.48
CA GLY A 28 31.36 32.88 -2.09
C GLY A 28 30.37 32.32 -1.06
N THR A 29 29.11 32.09 -1.44
CA THR A 29 28.09 31.51 -0.55
C THR A 29 27.92 30.00 -0.70
N LEU A 30 28.61 29.38 -1.66
CA LEU A 30 28.48 27.96 -1.96
C LEU A 30 29.48 27.11 -1.19
N ALA A 31 29.05 25.92 -0.78
CA ALA A 31 29.93 24.90 -0.23
C ALA A 31 30.88 24.32 -1.30
N GLU A 32 32.04 23.84 -0.88
CA GLU A 32 33.09 23.31 -1.77
C GLU A 32 32.59 22.21 -2.71
N GLU A 33 31.70 21.35 -2.21
CA GLU A 33 31.03 20.29 -2.98
C GLU A 33 30.20 20.80 -4.17
N ILE A 34 29.71 22.05 -4.13
CA ILE A 34 28.91 22.66 -5.20
C ILE A 34 29.78 23.44 -6.19
N LEU A 35 30.95 23.92 -5.76
CA LEU A 35 31.87 24.70 -6.61
C LEU A 35 32.34 23.90 -7.84
N GLY A 36 32.55 22.59 -7.69
CA GLY A 36 32.92 21.70 -8.79
C GLY A 36 31.89 21.67 -9.94
N ILE A 37 30.62 21.96 -9.65
CA ILE A 37 29.52 21.94 -10.62
C ILE A 37 29.56 23.21 -11.50
N ILE A 38 30.00 24.33 -10.94
CA ILE A 38 29.93 25.65 -11.59
C ILE A 38 31.28 26.17 -12.11
N ILE A 39 32.37 25.43 -11.90
CA ILE A 39 33.75 25.85 -12.21
C ILE A 39 33.97 26.24 -13.68
N ARG A 40 33.19 25.67 -14.60
CA ARG A 40 33.30 25.93 -16.05
C ARG A 40 32.50 27.15 -16.52
N GLN A 41 31.60 27.66 -15.69
CA GLN A 41 30.67 28.73 -16.06
C GLN A 41 31.35 30.09 -15.99
N GLN A 42 31.17 30.92 -17.00
CA GLN A 42 31.86 32.21 -17.14
C GLN A 42 31.03 33.37 -16.61
N THR A 43 29.70 33.32 -16.79
CA THR A 43 28.79 34.39 -16.38
C THR A 43 27.99 34.04 -15.13
N ALA A 44 27.49 35.04 -14.40
CA ALA A 44 26.62 34.82 -13.24
C ALA A 44 25.31 34.12 -13.65
N MET A 45 24.81 34.42 -14.86
CA MET A 45 23.62 33.79 -15.42
C MET A 45 23.82 32.29 -15.66
N GLU A 46 24.97 31.89 -16.23
CA GLU A 46 25.32 30.49 -16.42
C GLU A 46 25.47 29.74 -15.10
N VAL A 47 26.13 30.35 -14.11
CA VAL A 47 26.26 29.81 -12.75
C VAL A 47 24.87 29.57 -12.16
N TRP A 48 24.01 30.59 -12.17
CA TRP A 48 22.65 30.50 -11.63
C TRP A 48 21.79 29.44 -12.33
N THR A 49 21.86 29.39 -13.66
CA THR A 49 21.11 28.41 -14.47
C THR A 49 21.58 26.99 -14.16
N THR A 50 22.90 26.78 -14.07
CA THR A 50 23.48 25.47 -13.75
C THR A 50 23.08 25.01 -12.36
N LEU A 51 23.14 25.90 -11.35
CA LEU A 51 22.69 25.59 -9.99
C LEU A 51 21.21 25.23 -9.97
N THR A 52 20.38 26.06 -10.60
CA THR A 52 18.93 25.84 -10.69
C THR A 52 18.63 24.48 -11.32
N GLN A 53 19.25 24.17 -12.44
CA GLN A 53 19.08 22.89 -13.13
C GLN A 53 19.57 21.72 -12.28
N HIS A 54 20.73 21.85 -11.62
CA HIS A 54 21.30 20.78 -10.79
C HIS A 54 20.41 20.47 -9.58
N PHE A 55 19.97 21.48 -8.86
CA PHE A 55 19.08 21.28 -7.70
C PHE A 55 17.67 20.87 -8.13
N ALA A 56 17.17 21.35 -9.26
CA ALA A 56 15.91 20.87 -9.83
C ALA A 56 15.99 19.39 -10.24
N ASN A 57 17.08 18.97 -10.88
CA ASN A 57 17.31 17.57 -11.23
C ASN A 57 17.40 16.69 -9.99
N LYS A 58 18.20 17.08 -8.98
CA LYS A 58 18.28 16.37 -7.70
C LYS A 58 16.91 16.27 -7.01
N SER A 59 16.10 17.32 -7.05
CA SER A 59 14.75 17.32 -6.51
C SER A 59 13.84 16.32 -7.24
N LYS A 60 13.89 16.31 -8.57
CA LYS A 60 13.11 15.38 -9.42
C LYS A 60 13.55 13.93 -9.26
N GLU A 61 14.85 13.68 -9.19
CA GLU A 61 15.41 12.35 -8.92
C GLU A 61 14.95 11.83 -7.55
N ARG A 62 15.03 12.68 -6.52
CA ARG A 62 14.57 12.35 -5.17
C ARG A 62 13.07 12.05 -5.12
N GLU A 63 12.27 12.86 -5.81
CA GLU A 63 10.83 12.60 -5.97
C GLU A 63 10.57 11.24 -6.62
N MET A 64 11.19 10.97 -7.77
CA MET A 64 10.99 9.72 -8.50
C MET A 64 11.43 8.52 -7.67
N PHE A 65 12.54 8.64 -6.95
CA PHE A 65 13.02 7.63 -6.01
C PHE A 65 12.01 7.35 -4.90
N LEU A 66 11.44 8.38 -4.27
CA LEU A 66 10.46 8.21 -3.21
C LEU A 66 9.13 7.62 -3.71
N MET A 67 8.68 8.04 -4.89
CA MET A 67 7.51 7.46 -5.55
C MET A 67 7.70 5.97 -5.82
N GLN A 68 8.85 5.61 -6.40
CA GLN A 68 9.21 4.22 -6.65
C GLN A 68 9.32 3.42 -5.35
N LYS A 69 9.98 3.98 -4.33
CA LYS A 69 10.12 3.37 -3.00
C LYS A 69 8.77 3.11 -2.36
N LEU A 70 7.81 4.03 -2.49
CA LEU A 70 6.47 3.89 -1.97
C LEU A 70 5.68 2.82 -2.72
N GLN A 71 5.69 2.85 -4.05
CA GLN A 71 5.01 1.87 -4.90
C GLN A 71 5.53 0.44 -4.68
N MET A 72 6.84 0.29 -4.47
CA MET A 72 7.48 -0.99 -4.23
C MET A 72 7.46 -1.41 -2.75
N HIS A 73 6.88 -0.59 -1.86
CA HIS A 73 6.87 -0.88 -0.43
C HIS A 73 5.91 -2.03 -0.11
N LYS A 74 6.47 -3.15 0.34
CA LYS A 74 5.71 -4.34 0.74
C LYS A 74 5.89 -4.61 2.23
N LYS A 75 4.85 -5.13 2.88
CA LYS A 75 4.88 -5.58 4.28
C LYS A 75 5.98 -6.63 4.49
N GLY A 76 6.04 -7.65 3.63
CA GLY A 76 6.95 -8.78 3.80
C GLY A 76 6.78 -9.43 5.18
N ASN A 77 7.88 -9.62 5.89
CA ASN A 77 7.90 -10.25 7.22
C ASN A 77 7.69 -9.26 8.38
N SER A 78 7.45 -7.97 8.10
CA SER A 78 7.19 -6.98 9.15
C SER A 78 5.76 -7.10 9.69
N SER A 79 5.56 -6.61 10.92
CA SER A 79 4.23 -6.46 11.49
C SER A 79 3.42 -5.41 10.72
N ILE A 80 2.09 -5.47 10.80
CA ILE A 80 1.23 -4.48 10.15
C ILE A 80 1.54 -3.06 10.64
N ASP A 81 1.74 -2.87 11.94
CA ASP A 81 2.02 -1.55 12.50
C ASP A 81 3.36 -0.98 12.04
N GLU A 82 4.39 -1.82 11.89
CA GLU A 82 5.67 -1.38 11.30
C GLU A 82 5.50 -1.02 9.82
N TYR A 83 4.75 -1.82 9.07
CA TYR A 83 4.45 -1.54 7.67
C TYR A 83 3.71 -0.21 7.49
N ILE A 84 2.64 0.03 8.26
CA ILE A 84 1.86 1.28 8.21
C ILE A 84 2.73 2.47 8.59
N ARG A 85 3.54 2.36 9.66
CA ARG A 85 4.46 3.43 10.08
C ARG A 85 5.49 3.75 9.01
N SER A 86 6.10 2.74 8.40
CA SER A 86 7.08 2.90 7.33
C SER A 86 6.44 3.52 6.07
N PHE A 87 5.26 3.03 5.67
CA PHE A 87 4.50 3.58 4.54
C PHE A 87 4.15 5.05 4.75
N LYS A 88 3.66 5.40 5.95
CA LYS A 88 3.35 6.78 6.32
C LYS A 88 4.58 7.66 6.27
N LYS A 89 5.71 7.21 6.82
CA LYS A 89 6.98 7.95 6.77
C LYS A 89 7.39 8.31 5.34
N ILE A 90 7.33 7.35 4.42
CA ILE A 90 7.66 7.59 3.00
C ILE A 90 6.66 8.58 2.38
N SER A 91 5.37 8.45 2.69
CA SER A 91 4.32 9.39 2.22
C SER A 91 4.54 10.81 2.73
N ASP A 92 4.98 10.96 3.98
CA ASP A 92 5.32 12.25 4.59
C ASP A 92 6.58 12.85 3.95
N GLU A 93 7.59 12.03 3.63
CA GLU A 93 8.80 12.47 2.91
C GLU A 93 8.46 13.00 1.51
N VAL A 94 7.54 12.35 0.79
CA VAL A 94 7.02 12.84 -0.50
C VAL A 94 6.29 14.17 -0.33
N THR A 95 5.46 14.28 0.70
CA THR A 95 4.70 15.50 1.00
C THR A 95 5.65 16.66 1.34
N ALA A 96 6.75 16.39 2.04
CA ALA A 96 7.79 17.35 2.37
C ALA A 96 8.53 17.91 1.13
N ILE A 97 8.53 17.20 0.00
CA ILE A 97 9.06 17.69 -1.30
C ILE A 97 8.03 18.56 -2.04
N GLY A 98 6.83 18.73 -1.47
CA GLY A 98 5.76 19.56 -2.02
C GLY A 98 4.87 18.83 -3.02
N LYS A 99 4.86 17.48 -3.01
CA LYS A 99 4.05 16.66 -3.93
C LYS A 99 3.13 15.71 -3.17
N PRO A 100 2.12 16.20 -2.45
CA PRO A 100 1.23 15.35 -1.66
C PRO A 100 0.52 14.31 -2.53
N ILE A 101 0.40 13.10 -2.00
CA ILE A 101 -0.30 11.98 -2.65
C ILE A 101 -1.77 12.00 -2.22
N THR A 102 -2.68 11.72 -3.15
CA THR A 102 -4.11 11.61 -2.84
C THR A 102 -4.37 10.40 -1.94
N ASP A 103 -5.38 10.51 -1.08
CA ASP A 103 -5.70 9.42 -0.15
C ASP A 103 -6.11 8.13 -0.89
N GLU A 104 -6.81 8.23 -2.02
CA GLU A 104 -7.12 7.09 -2.89
C GLU A 104 -5.85 6.36 -3.35
N THR A 105 -4.83 7.10 -3.79
CA THR A 105 -3.56 6.52 -4.23
C THR A 105 -2.80 5.90 -3.06
N LYS A 106 -2.81 6.55 -1.88
CA LYS A 106 -2.20 5.99 -0.67
C LYS A 106 -2.86 4.68 -0.27
N VAL A 107 -4.19 4.63 -0.26
CA VAL A 107 -4.96 3.42 0.05
C VAL A 107 -4.64 2.32 -0.94
N PHE A 108 -4.67 2.62 -2.25
CA PHE A 108 -4.36 1.66 -3.28
C PHE A 108 -2.96 1.03 -3.13
N TRP A 109 -1.93 1.86 -2.92
CA TRP A 109 -0.55 1.36 -2.72
C TRP A 109 -0.37 0.63 -1.40
N LEU A 110 -1.00 1.09 -0.32
CA LEU A 110 -1.00 0.41 0.98
C LEU A 110 -1.58 -1.00 0.86
N LEU A 111 -2.75 -1.14 0.24
CA LEU A 111 -3.42 -2.44 0.10
C LEU A 111 -2.65 -3.40 -0.80
N THR A 112 -2.03 -2.89 -1.87
CA THR A 112 -1.24 -3.70 -2.81
C THR A 112 0.05 -4.24 -2.16
N GLY A 113 0.54 -3.60 -1.11
CA GLY A 113 1.75 -4.02 -0.40
C GLY A 113 1.55 -5.04 0.73
N LEU A 114 0.31 -5.38 1.10
CA LEU A 114 0.02 -6.28 2.24
C LEU A 114 0.40 -7.75 1.99
N GLY A 115 0.38 -8.20 0.74
CA GLY A 115 0.73 -9.57 0.36
C GLY A 115 -0.44 -10.56 0.46
N LYS A 116 -0.15 -11.84 0.22
CA LYS A 116 -1.17 -12.89 0.01
C LYS A 116 -2.06 -13.14 1.23
N ASP A 117 -1.51 -12.98 2.42
CA ASP A 117 -2.20 -13.20 3.69
C ASP A 117 -3.38 -12.24 3.92
N TYR A 118 -3.52 -11.20 3.09
CA TYR A 118 -4.56 -10.17 3.16
C TYR A 118 -5.35 -10.05 1.85
N GLU A 119 -5.27 -11.03 0.94
CA GLU A 119 -5.95 -10.98 -0.38
C GLU A 119 -7.45 -10.70 -0.28
N SER A 120 -8.14 -11.34 0.67
CA SER A 120 -9.58 -11.12 0.91
C SER A 120 -9.86 -9.69 1.37
N PHE A 121 -9.08 -9.18 2.33
CA PHE A 121 -9.20 -7.81 2.83
C PHE A 121 -8.91 -6.78 1.73
N GLN A 122 -7.83 -7.00 0.97
CA GLN A 122 -7.45 -6.19 -0.20
C GLN A 122 -8.57 -6.12 -1.22
N THR A 123 -9.14 -7.26 -1.61
CA THR A 123 -10.21 -7.33 -2.62
C THR A 123 -11.45 -6.57 -2.17
N ILE A 124 -11.84 -6.73 -0.91
CA ILE A 124 -13.01 -6.05 -0.34
C ILE A 124 -12.79 -4.54 -0.34
N LEU A 125 -11.67 -4.04 0.19
CA LEU A 125 -11.43 -2.60 0.26
C LEU A 125 -11.18 -1.95 -1.11
N LEU A 126 -10.51 -2.63 -2.03
CA LEU A 126 -10.37 -2.14 -3.41
C LEU A 126 -11.74 -2.04 -4.10
N THR A 127 -12.63 -2.99 -3.84
CA THR A 127 -14.02 -2.93 -4.36
C THR A 127 -14.80 -1.78 -3.73
N THR A 128 -14.60 -1.51 -2.44
CA THR A 128 -15.21 -0.36 -1.76
C THR A 128 -14.72 0.97 -2.32
N MET A 129 -13.45 1.07 -2.73
CA MET A 129 -12.92 2.29 -3.38
C MET A 129 -13.63 2.64 -4.70
N LEU A 130 -14.25 1.66 -5.38
CA LEU A 130 -15.03 1.90 -6.60
C LEU A 130 -16.41 2.51 -6.32
N LYS A 131 -16.87 2.52 -5.05
CA LYS A 131 -18.18 3.04 -4.65
C LYS A 131 -17.98 4.33 -3.85
N PRO A 132 -18.55 5.48 -4.28
CA PRO A 132 -18.45 6.71 -3.52
C PRO A 132 -19.33 6.65 -2.25
N PRO A 133 -18.90 7.26 -1.13
CA PRO A 133 -17.62 7.95 -0.94
C PRO A 133 -16.44 6.99 -0.74
N ALA A 134 -15.31 7.32 -1.37
CA ALA A 134 -14.05 6.59 -1.20
C ALA A 134 -13.53 6.71 0.24
N PRO A 135 -13.11 5.60 0.90
CA PRO A 135 -12.58 5.68 2.26
C PRO A 135 -11.25 6.43 2.29
N SER A 136 -11.07 7.24 3.32
CA SER A 136 -9.82 7.98 3.58
C SER A 136 -8.70 7.03 4.00
N TYR A 137 -7.45 7.50 3.88
CA TYR A 137 -6.29 6.72 4.33
C TYR A 137 -6.37 6.35 5.82
N VAL A 138 -6.89 7.26 6.65
CA VAL A 138 -7.01 7.07 8.11
C VAL A 138 -8.03 5.98 8.43
N GLU A 139 -9.17 5.95 7.75
CA GLU A 139 -10.20 4.93 7.94
C GLU A 139 -9.68 3.55 7.55
N VAL A 140 -8.98 3.44 6.41
CA VAL A 140 -8.42 2.16 5.95
C VAL A 140 -7.36 1.64 6.92
N VAL A 141 -6.50 2.51 7.45
CA VAL A 141 -5.52 2.13 8.48
C VAL A 141 -6.22 1.57 9.72
N ALA A 142 -7.28 2.23 10.20
CA ALA A 142 -8.04 1.74 11.35
C ALA A 142 -8.70 0.38 11.09
N LEU A 143 -9.31 0.20 9.91
CA LEU A 143 -9.90 -1.08 9.51
C LEU A 143 -8.86 -2.20 9.42
N LEU A 144 -7.68 -1.90 8.89
CA LEU A 144 -6.59 -2.85 8.77
C LEU A 144 -6.05 -3.29 10.13
N GLN A 145 -5.86 -2.35 11.07
CA GLN A 145 -5.45 -2.66 12.44
C GLN A 145 -6.50 -3.48 13.21
N ASN A 146 -7.79 -3.17 13.01
CA ASN A 146 -8.87 -3.97 13.60
C ASN A 146 -8.87 -5.40 13.03
N HIS A 147 -8.69 -5.55 11.71
CA HIS A 147 -8.58 -6.87 11.07
C HIS A 147 -7.40 -7.67 11.63
N GLU A 148 -6.25 -7.05 11.87
CA GLU A 148 -5.10 -7.71 12.52
C GLU A 148 -5.41 -8.19 13.93
N THR A 149 -6.10 -7.36 14.70
CA THR A 149 -6.50 -7.69 16.07
C THR A 149 -7.45 -8.89 16.08
N MET A 150 -8.39 -8.96 15.12
CA MET A 150 -9.29 -10.12 15.00
C MET A 150 -8.54 -11.38 14.58
N ARG A 151 -7.61 -11.26 13.63
CA ARG A 151 -6.81 -12.38 13.15
C ARG A 151 -5.94 -12.98 14.26
N THR A 152 -5.28 -12.14 15.05
CA THR A 152 -4.46 -12.59 16.19
C THR A 152 -5.30 -13.30 17.26
N LEU A 153 -6.53 -12.85 17.52
CA LEU A 153 -7.46 -13.54 18.42
C LEU A 153 -7.95 -14.90 17.89
N GLU A 154 -8.09 -15.06 16.57
CA GLU A 154 -8.47 -16.33 15.94
C GLU A 154 -7.33 -17.35 15.97
N GLU A 155 -6.07 -16.91 15.82
CA GLU A 155 -4.88 -17.77 15.87
C GLU A 155 -4.62 -18.36 17.27
N ASP A 156 -5.01 -17.65 18.34
CA ASP A 156 -4.92 -18.12 19.74
C ASP A 156 -6.07 -19.05 20.16
N SER A 157 -7.07 -19.26 19.29
CA SER A 157 -8.18 -20.17 19.57
C SER A 157 -7.83 -21.58 19.06
N PRO A 158 -7.58 -22.58 19.93
CA PRO A 158 -7.40 -23.94 19.46
C PRO A 158 -8.70 -24.37 18.79
N SER A 159 -8.63 -24.65 17.49
CA SER A 159 -9.70 -25.18 16.66
C SER A 159 -10.59 -26.11 17.46
N THR A 160 -11.74 -25.59 17.90
CA THR A 160 -12.77 -26.42 18.52
C THR A 160 -13.48 -27.11 17.36
N HIS A 161 -12.83 -28.12 16.79
CA HIS A 161 -13.51 -29.14 16.03
C HIS A 161 -14.48 -29.82 17.01
N VAL A 162 -15.69 -29.26 17.13
CA VAL A 162 -16.84 -29.97 17.68
C VAL A 162 -17.13 -31.11 16.70
N ALA A 163 -16.39 -32.20 16.86
CA ALA A 163 -16.78 -33.49 16.32
C ALA A 163 -18.17 -33.78 16.89
N PHE A 164 -19.16 -33.83 16.00
CA PHE A 164 -20.50 -34.34 16.30
C PHE A 164 -20.35 -35.82 16.70
N PHE A 165 -20.08 -36.07 17.98
CA PHE A 165 -20.22 -37.40 18.56
C PHE A 165 -21.72 -37.68 18.65
N SER A 166 -22.28 -38.32 17.62
CA SER A 166 -23.59 -38.96 17.73
C SER A 166 -23.49 -40.05 18.80
N HIS A 167 -23.94 -39.70 20.01
CA HIS A 167 -24.03 -40.61 21.14
C HIS A 167 -25.07 -41.70 20.81
N ARG A 168 -24.62 -42.86 20.31
CA ARG A 168 -25.44 -44.07 20.28
C ARG A 168 -25.66 -44.52 21.73
N GLN A 169 -26.86 -44.27 22.25
CA GLN A 169 -27.30 -44.88 23.50
C GLN A 169 -27.33 -46.42 23.36
N PRO A 170 -26.70 -47.19 24.27
CA PRO A 170 -26.98 -48.60 24.40
C PRO A 170 -28.29 -48.76 25.18
N ASN A 171 -29.35 -49.11 24.47
CA ASN A 171 -30.64 -49.45 25.08
C ASN A 171 -30.52 -50.81 25.78
N GLN A 172 -30.24 -50.79 27.09
CA GLN A 172 -30.43 -51.96 27.94
C GLN A 172 -31.94 -52.18 28.14
N ARG A 173 -32.48 -53.27 27.57
CA ARG A 173 -33.82 -53.74 27.93
C ARG A 173 -33.87 -55.26 28.09
N HIS A 174 -33.89 -55.62 29.37
CA HIS A 174 -34.61 -56.71 30.01
C HIS A 174 -34.76 -58.07 29.31
N LYS A 175 -34.06 -59.02 29.93
CA LYS A 175 -34.27 -60.46 29.98
C LYS A 175 -35.66 -60.76 30.56
N GLY A 176 -36.51 -61.46 29.81
CA GLY A 176 -37.79 -62.00 30.26
C GLY A 176 -38.34 -62.97 29.22
N GLY A 177 -38.31 -64.26 29.52
CA GLY A 177 -38.53 -65.33 28.54
C GLY A 177 -39.96 -65.86 28.40
N LYS A 178 -39.99 -67.00 27.69
CA LYS A 178 -41.06 -68.00 27.45
C LYS A 178 -42.00 -67.80 26.24
N ASN A 179 -41.73 -68.66 25.25
CA ASN A 179 -42.65 -69.55 24.52
C ASN A 179 -44.12 -69.15 24.39
N GLN A 180 -44.61 -69.13 23.15
CA GLN A 180 -45.50 -70.19 22.65
C GLN A 180 -45.60 -70.18 21.12
N ASN A 181 -45.40 -71.38 20.55
CA ASN A 181 -45.81 -71.75 19.19
C ASN A 181 -47.31 -71.52 19.01
N PHE A 182 -47.72 -70.99 17.86
CA PHE A 182 -48.89 -71.53 17.16
C PHE A 182 -48.65 -71.53 15.66
N ASN A 183 -48.83 -72.71 15.09
CA ASN A 183 -48.67 -73.06 13.69
C ASN A 183 -50.05 -73.04 13.04
N SER A 184 -50.22 -72.38 11.89
CA SER A 184 -51.30 -72.71 10.98
C SER A 184 -50.90 -72.42 9.53
N LYS A 185 -50.68 -73.52 8.80
CA LYS A 185 -50.62 -73.65 7.35
C LYS A 185 -51.82 -72.98 6.66
N GLY A 186 -51.58 -72.37 5.50
CA GLY A 186 -52.65 -71.89 4.62
C GLY A 186 -52.20 -71.39 3.25
N ARG A 187 -51.90 -72.32 2.33
CA ARG A 187 -52.18 -72.34 0.88
C ARG A 187 -51.85 -71.13 -0.04
N SER A 188 -50.88 -71.39 -0.94
CA SER A 188 -51.00 -71.35 -2.42
C SER A 188 -51.06 -70.03 -3.22
N PHE A 189 -50.08 -69.87 -4.15
CA PHE A 189 -50.15 -69.63 -5.62
C PHE A 189 -51.16 -68.58 -6.17
N VAL A 190 -50.95 -67.70 -7.16
CA VAL A 190 -49.89 -67.28 -8.11
C VAL A 190 -50.43 -66.06 -8.88
N GLN A 191 -49.56 -65.18 -9.40
CA GLN A 191 -49.45 -64.76 -10.83
C GLN A 191 -48.87 -63.35 -11.06
N ALA A 192 -48.06 -63.31 -12.12
CA ALA A 192 -47.44 -62.23 -12.90
C ALA A 192 -48.14 -60.85 -12.94
N SER A 193 -47.49 -59.73 -13.27
CA SER A 193 -46.55 -59.52 -14.38
C SER A 193 -45.66 -58.29 -14.23
N GLN A 194 -44.47 -58.36 -14.84
CA GLN A 194 -43.61 -57.22 -15.20
C GLN A 194 -44.24 -56.38 -16.32
N SER A 195 -44.11 -55.06 -16.25
CA SER A 195 -43.38 -54.21 -17.22
C SER A 195 -43.30 -52.79 -16.66
#